data_AF-A0A838VT21-F1
#
_entry.id   AF-A0A838VT21-F1
#
_cell.length_a   1.000
_cell.length_b   1.000
_cell.length_c   1.000
_cell.angle_alpha   90.00
_cell.angle_beta   90.00
_cell.angle_gamma   90.00
#
_symmetry.space_group_name_H-M   'P 1'
#
loop_
_entity.id
_entity.type
_entity.pdbx_description
1 polymer ?
#
loop_
_entity_poly.entity_id
_entity_poly.type
_entity_poly.pdbx_seq_one_letter_code
_entity_poly.pdbx_strand_id
1 'polypeptide(L)'
;MSLTIRERCRKVAEYVNNKGQATIESIAKVTGLSKSSVHRHKQALIARNQYSESEFWETNTGSEWLKLMVIGVVYYFGVKEGIGCERLAEFLSAIRLGEHVGISPSAIRS
;
A
#
# COMPACT_ATOMS: atom_id res chain seq x y z
N MET A 1 -10.92 -2.98 -20.83
CA MET A 1 -11.14 -2.80 -19.38
C MET A 1 -10.07 -1.83 -18.87
N SER A 2 -10.45 -0.74 -18.19
CA SER A 2 -9.48 0.24 -17.69
C SER A 2 -8.80 -0.30 -16.42
N LEU A 3 -7.49 -0.11 -16.30
CA LEU A 3 -6.74 -0.52 -15.10
C LEU A 3 -7.27 0.23 -13.87
N THR A 4 -7.41 -0.46 -12.75
CA THR A 4 -7.75 0.16 -11.46
C THR A 4 -6.59 1.03 -10.95
N ILE A 5 -6.86 1.93 -10.00
CA ILE A 5 -5.82 2.78 -9.39
C ILE A 5 -4.69 1.93 -8.79
N ARG A 6 -5.03 0.80 -8.15
CA ARG A 6 -4.06 -0.08 -7.49
C ARG A 6 -3.23 -0.87 -8.50
N GLU A 7 -3.84 -1.34 -9.59
CA GLU A 7 -3.12 -1.99 -10.70
C GLU A 7 -2.15 -1.03 -11.39
N ARG A 8 -2.56 0.22 -11.61
CA ARG A 8 -1.66 1.26 -12.16
C ARG A 8 -0.49 1.53 -11.23
N CYS A 9 -0.74 1.66 -9.94
CA CYS A 9 0.30 1.86 -8.94
C CYS A 9 1.29 0.69 -8.91
N ARG A 10 0.79 -0.56 -8.95
CA ARG A 10 1.61 -1.77 -8.97
C ARG A 10 2.52 -1.84 -10.20
N LYS A 11 1.99 -1.51 -11.40
CA LYS A 11 2.82 -1.45 -12.62
C LYS A 11 3.97 -0.45 -12.50
N VAL A 12 3.74 0.68 -11.85
CA VAL A 12 4.79 1.68 -11.57
C VAL A 12 5.77 1.13 -10.53
N ALA A 13 5.29 0.51 -9.46
CA ALA A 13 6.12 -0.07 -8.40
C ALA A 13 7.05 -1.17 -8.92
N GLU A 14 6.52 -2.11 -9.71
CA GLU A 14 7.27 -3.21 -10.32
C GLU A 14 8.42 -2.67 -11.20
N TYR A 15 8.15 -1.64 -12.00
CA TYR A 15 9.19 -1.04 -12.83
C TYR A 15 10.28 -0.33 -12.01
N VAL A 16 9.87 0.42 -10.98
CA VAL A 16 10.79 1.14 -10.09
C VAL A 16 11.68 0.15 -9.32
N ASN A 17 11.11 -0.91 -8.77
CA ASN A 17 11.85 -1.91 -8.00
C ASN A 17 12.82 -2.72 -8.88
N ASN A 18 12.44 -3.03 -10.13
CA ASN A 18 13.28 -3.83 -11.03
C ASN A 18 14.38 -3.05 -11.75
N LYS A 19 14.25 -1.72 -11.93
CA LYS A 19 15.18 -0.90 -12.72
C LYS A 19 15.83 0.27 -11.98
N GLY A 20 15.56 0.44 -10.68
CA GLY A 20 16.16 1.52 -9.89
C GLY A 20 15.67 2.91 -10.31
N GLN A 21 16.59 3.88 -10.44
CA GLN A 21 16.27 5.28 -10.75
C GLN A 21 15.78 5.47 -12.20
N ALA A 22 14.51 5.17 -12.43
CA ALA A 22 13.83 5.39 -13.71
C ALA A 22 13.22 6.81 -13.81
N THR A 23 13.34 7.41 -15.00
CA THR A 23 12.68 8.68 -15.35
C THR A 23 11.19 8.48 -15.56
N ILE A 24 10.39 9.53 -15.35
CA ILE A 24 8.93 9.50 -15.54
C ILE A 24 8.58 9.10 -16.98
N GLU A 25 9.37 9.57 -17.94
CA GLU A 25 9.26 9.26 -19.37
C GLU A 25 9.39 7.77 -19.64
N SER A 26 10.42 7.13 -19.07
CA SER A 26 10.67 5.70 -19.28
C SER A 26 9.54 4.83 -18.72
N ILE A 27 9.06 5.17 -17.52
CA ILE A 27 7.95 4.47 -16.87
C ILE A 27 6.66 4.67 -17.66
N ALA A 28 6.36 5.89 -18.11
CA ALA A 28 5.16 6.17 -18.91
C ALA A 28 5.15 5.36 -20.22
N LYS A 29 6.29 5.29 -20.90
CA LYS A 29 6.45 4.52 -22.14
C LYS A 29 6.20 3.02 -21.93
N VAL A 30 6.72 2.44 -20.86
CA VAL A 30 6.60 0.99 -20.59
C VAL A 30 5.24 0.63 -20.02
N THR A 31 4.70 1.45 -19.12
CA THR A 31 3.42 1.15 -18.45
C THR A 31 2.19 1.54 -19.28
N GLY A 32 2.36 2.37 -20.32
CA GLY A 32 1.27 2.94 -21.11
C GLY A 32 0.46 4.00 -20.35
N LEU A 33 0.96 4.48 -19.22
CA LEU A 33 0.30 5.48 -18.38
C LEU A 33 0.73 6.90 -18.77
N SER A 34 -0.13 7.88 -18.51
CA SER A 34 0.25 9.29 -18.68
C SER A 34 1.36 9.68 -17.70
N LYS A 35 2.22 10.63 -18.10
CA LYS A 35 3.30 11.14 -17.24
C LYS A 35 2.78 11.68 -15.90
N SER A 36 1.63 12.35 -15.89
CA SER A 36 1.00 12.84 -14.66
C SER A 36 0.55 11.71 -13.74
N SER A 37 -0.01 10.63 -14.29
CA SER A 37 -0.38 9.44 -13.52
C SER A 37 0.85 8.76 -12.94
N VAL A 38 1.91 8.60 -13.74
CA VAL A 38 3.19 8.04 -13.29
C VAL A 38 3.79 8.88 -12.16
N HIS A 39 3.85 10.20 -12.32
CA HIS A 39 4.36 11.11 -11.31
C HIS A 39 3.62 10.94 -9.97
N ARG A 40 2.28 10.95 -10.00
CA ARG A 40 1.46 10.75 -8.79
C ARG A 40 1.71 9.40 -8.13
N HIS A 41 1.76 8.32 -8.90
CA HIS A 41 2.01 6.98 -8.37
C HIS A 41 3.43 6.85 -7.80
N LYS A 42 4.43 7.40 -8.48
CA LYS A 42 5.82 7.41 -8.02
C LYS A 42 5.95 8.17 -6.69
N GLN A 43 5.33 9.35 -6.57
CA GLN A 43 5.34 10.09 -5.30
C GLN A 43 4.64 9.35 -4.17
N ALA A 44 3.50 8.71 -4.47
CA ALA A 44 2.81 7.89 -3.49
C ALA A 44 3.64 6.67 -3.05
N LEU A 45 4.39 6.05 -3.97
CA LEU A 45 5.32 4.95 -3.64
C LEU A 45 6.47 5.42 -2.76
N ILE A 46 7.06 6.58 -3.06
CA ILE A 46 8.12 7.17 -2.24
C ILE A 46 7.59 7.44 -0.83
N ALA A 47 6.37 7.99 -0.70
CA ALA A 47 5.75 8.23 0.60
C ALA A 47 5.58 6.92 1.40
N ARG A 48 5.20 5.81 0.76
CA ARG A 48 4.97 4.53 1.44
C ARG A 48 6.22 3.69 1.72
N ASN A 49 7.22 3.77 0.85
CA ASN A 49 8.41 2.93 0.92
C ASN A 49 9.52 3.54 1.78
N GLN A 50 9.17 3.87 3.03
CA GLN A 50 10.13 4.42 4.02
C GLN A 50 10.98 3.35 4.72
N TYR A 51 10.61 2.08 4.59
CA TYR A 51 11.24 0.97 5.29
C TYR A 51 11.55 -0.17 4.32
N SER A 52 12.57 -0.97 4.63
CA SER A 52 13.00 -2.10 3.80
C SER A 52 11.88 -3.12 3.56
N GLU A 53 11.05 -3.36 4.57
CA GLU A 53 9.89 -4.26 4.50
C GLU A 53 8.76 -3.73 3.60
N SER A 54 8.74 -2.42 3.31
CA SER A 54 7.68 -1.81 2.50
C SER A 54 7.64 -2.32 1.06
N GLU A 55 8.78 -2.75 0.52
CA GLU A 55 8.85 -3.31 -0.84
C GLU A 55 7.96 -4.54 -0.99
N PHE A 56 7.86 -5.36 0.06
CA PHE A 56 7.04 -6.56 0.05
C PHE A 56 5.55 -6.22 -0.08
N TRP A 57 5.08 -5.15 0.58
CA TRP A 57 3.66 -4.74 0.57
C TRP A 57 3.17 -4.27 -0.80
N GLU A 58 4.07 -3.84 -1.68
CA GLU A 58 3.76 -3.44 -3.06
C GLU A 58 3.65 -4.62 -4.03
N THR A 59 4.15 -5.81 -3.64
CA THR A 59 3.96 -7.04 -4.42
C THR A 59 2.52 -7.51 -4.36
N ASN A 60 2.09 -8.32 -5.33
CA ASN A 60 0.73 -8.89 -5.30
C ASN A 60 0.52 -9.73 -4.05
N THR A 61 1.47 -10.64 -3.78
CA THR A 61 1.44 -11.54 -2.63
C THR A 61 1.44 -10.79 -1.31
N GLY A 62 2.34 -9.81 -1.14
CA GLY A 62 2.40 -9.02 0.09
C GLY A 62 1.15 -8.17 0.28
N SER A 63 0.60 -7.58 -0.80
CA SER A 63 -0.65 -6.83 -0.70
C SER A 63 -1.86 -7.71 -0.36
N GLU A 64 -1.92 -8.96 -0.83
CA GLU A 64 -2.99 -9.90 -0.49
C GLU A 64 -2.86 -10.37 0.96
N TRP A 65 -1.65 -10.74 1.36
CA TRP A 65 -1.36 -11.14 2.73
C TRP A 65 -1.64 -10.02 3.74
N LEU A 66 -1.27 -8.78 3.41
CA LEU A 66 -1.50 -7.61 4.26
C LEU A 66 -3.00 -7.39 4.51
N LYS A 67 -3.85 -7.58 3.49
CA LYS A 67 -5.31 -7.53 3.66
C LYS A 67 -5.80 -8.59 4.63
N LEU A 68 -5.34 -9.83 4.48
CA LEU A 68 -5.73 -10.94 5.37
C LEU A 68 -5.31 -10.67 6.82
N MET A 69 -4.10 -10.16 7.02
CA MET A 69 -3.60 -9.83 8.35
C MET A 69 -4.43 -8.71 9.00
N VAL A 70 -4.74 -7.63 8.27
CA VAL A 70 -5.60 -6.54 8.80
C VAL A 70 -7.00 -7.05 9.15
N ILE A 71 -7.61 -7.87 8.27
CA ILE A 71 -8.91 -8.50 8.56
C ILE A 71 -8.82 -9.39 9.80
N GLY A 72 -7.75 -10.17 9.94
CA GLY A 72 -7.51 -11.00 11.12
C GLY A 72 -7.40 -10.16 12.40
N VAL A 73 -6.65 -9.05 12.36
CA VAL A 73 -6.51 -8.15 13.51
C VAL A 73 -7.87 -7.58 13.92
N VAL A 74 -8.64 -7.04 12.96
CA VAL A 74 -9.96 -6.46 13.25
C VAL A 74 -10.93 -7.54 13.77
N TYR A 75 -10.94 -8.72 13.15
CA TYR A 75 -11.87 -9.78 13.53
C TYR A 75 -11.55 -10.40 14.89
N TYR A 76 -10.32 -10.85 15.10
CA TYR A 76 -9.97 -11.53 16.35
C TYR A 76 -9.86 -10.53 17.51
N PHE A 77 -9.16 -9.41 17.35
CA PHE A 77 -8.96 -8.48 18.46
C PHE A 77 -10.13 -7.49 18.60
N GLY A 78 -10.62 -6.93 17.51
CA GLY A 78 -11.72 -5.96 17.55
C GLY A 78 -13.09 -6.59 17.84
N VAL A 79 -13.47 -7.62 17.07
CA VAL A 79 -14.81 -8.22 17.16
C VAL A 79 -14.91 -9.25 18.28
N LYS A 80 -13.98 -10.21 18.37
CA LYS A 80 -14.08 -11.28 19.39
C LYS A 80 -13.67 -10.81 20.78
N GLU A 81 -12.56 -10.09 20.90
CA GLU A 81 -12.04 -9.63 22.20
C GLU A 81 -12.52 -8.22 22.58
N GLY A 82 -13.23 -7.51 21.68
CA GLY A 82 -13.80 -6.19 21.97
C GLY A 82 -12.77 -5.07 22.10
N ILE A 83 -11.57 -5.22 21.52
CA ILE A 83 -10.52 -4.20 21.57
C ILE A 83 -10.93 -2.99 20.72
N GLY A 84 -10.90 -1.80 21.34
CA GLY A 84 -11.27 -0.55 20.69
C GLY A 84 -10.41 -0.20 19.46
N CYS A 85 -11.03 0.48 18.49
CA CYS A 85 -10.40 0.87 17.23
C CYS A 85 -9.13 1.72 17.43
N GLU A 86 -9.09 2.53 18.49
CA GLU A 86 -7.94 3.33 18.87
C GLU A 86 -6.72 2.46 19.19
N ARG A 87 -6.91 1.35 19.93
CA ARG A 87 -5.84 0.42 20.28
C ARG A 87 -5.37 -0.40 19.08
N LEU A 88 -6.29 -0.78 18.20
CA LEU A 88 -5.94 -1.43 16.94
C LEU A 88 -5.14 -0.48 16.03
N ALA A 89 -5.54 0.79 15.95
CA ALA A 89 -4.82 1.82 15.20
C ALA A 89 -3.40 2.04 15.77
N GLU A 90 -3.25 2.12 17.09
CA GLU A 90 -1.95 2.20 17.78
C GLU A 90 -1.07 0.99 17.42
N PHE A 91 -1.62 -0.23 17.49
CA PHE A 91 -0.89 -1.45 17.12
C PHE A 91 -0.41 -1.43 15.67
N LEU A 92 -1.32 -1.17 14.72
CA LEU A 92 -0.99 -1.13 13.29
C LEU A 92 0.01 -0.01 12.95
N SER A 93 -0.03 1.11 13.69
CA SER A 93 0.97 2.19 13.59
C SER A 93 2.33 1.75 14.12
N ALA A 94 2.37 1.06 15.26
CA ALA A 94 3.60 0.57 15.89
C ALA A 94 4.34 -0.42 14.98
N ILE A 95 3.61 -1.23 14.20
CA ILE A 95 4.19 -2.12 13.19
C ILE A 95 4.33 -1.47 11.80
N ARG A 96 4.26 -0.13 11.72
CA ARG A 96 4.60 0.69 10.54
C ARG A 96 3.73 0.46 9.30
N LEU A 97 2.45 0.12 9.49
CA LEU A 97 1.54 -0.15 8.37
C LEU A 97 0.72 1.04 7.91
N GLY A 98 0.81 2.18 8.59
CA GLY A 98 -0.04 3.34 8.32
C GLY A 98 0.10 3.93 6.93
N GLU A 99 1.24 3.71 6.28
CA GLU A 99 1.45 4.16 4.91
C GLU A 99 0.81 3.23 3.87
N HIS A 100 0.61 1.94 4.19
CA HIS A 100 0.14 0.92 3.25
C HIS A 100 -1.35 0.59 3.41
N VAL A 101 -1.91 0.87 4.59
CA VAL A 101 -3.29 0.58 4.98
C VAL A 101 -3.89 1.80 5.64
N GLY A 102 -5.18 2.04 5.42
CA GLY A 102 -5.93 3.01 6.20
C GLY A 102 -6.11 2.50 7.63
N ILE A 103 -5.25 2.93 8.56
CA ILE A 103 -5.24 2.44 9.95
C ILE A 103 -5.89 3.41 10.94
N SER A 104 -6.47 4.52 10.48
CA SER A 104 -7.13 5.45 11.39
C SER A 104 -8.31 4.75 12.09
N PRO A 105 -8.64 5.11 13.35
CA PRO A 105 -9.79 4.52 14.04
C PRO A 105 -11.10 4.65 13.23
N SER A 106 -11.24 5.75 12.48
CA SER A 106 -12.36 5.96 11.55
C SER A 106 -12.36 5.00 10.35
N ALA A 107 -11.18 4.66 9.80
CA ALA A 107 -11.05 3.71 8.70
C ALA A 107 -11.23 2.26 9.15
N ILE A 108 -10.95 1.94 10.42
CA ILE A 108 -11.21 0.62 11.01
C ILE A 108 -12.71 0.44 11.29
N ARG A 109 -13.41 1.53 11.64
CA ARG A 109 -14.85 1.51 11.95
C ARG A 109 -15.74 1.44 10.71
N SER A 110 -15.30 2.02 9.59
CA SER A 110 -16.07 2.15 8.34
C SER A 110 -16.23 0.84 7.58
#